data_AF-A0A1H0FLY6-F1
#
_entry.id   AF-A0A1H0FLY6-F1
#
_cell.length_a   1.000
_cell.length_b   1.000
_cell.length_c   1.000
_cell.angle_alpha   90.00
_cell.angle_beta   90.00
_cell.angle_gamma   90.00
#
_symmetry.space_group_name_H-M   'P 1'
#
loop_
_entity.id
_entity.type
_entity.pdbx_description
1 polymer ?
#
loop_
_entity_poly.entity_id
_entity_poly.type
_entity_poly.pdbx_seq_one_letter_code
_entity_poly.pdbx_strand_id
1 'polypeptide(L)' 'MRLFDLRIIIAFLFGLYGVVLVVVGLGFTTDEDLKKAEGVNINLWAGIAMAVLAALFAAWAVLRPQFVDTDKQPLEEL' A
#
# COMPACT_ATOMS: atom_id res chain seq x y z
N MET A 1 17.24 3.29 0.29
CA MET A 1 16.18 2.31 0.00
C MET A 1 16.33 1.85 -1.44
N ARG A 2 16.22 0.54 -1.71
CA ARG A 2 16.15 0.06 -3.09
C ARG A 2 14.78 0.50 -3.64
N LEU A 3 14.76 1.42 -4.60
CA LEU A 3 13.51 1.90 -5.21
C LEU A 3 12.70 0.75 -5.87
N PHE A 4 13.37 -0.37 -6.19
CA PHE A 4 12.76 -1.57 -6.75
C PHE A 4 12.42 -2.65 -5.68
N ASP A 5 12.20 -2.28 -4.43
CA ASP A 5 11.61 -3.20 -3.44
C ASP A 5 10.08 -3.18 -3.59
N LEU A 6 9.50 -4.33 -3.94
CA LEU A 6 8.05 -4.50 -4.08
C LEU A 6 7.28 -4.02 -2.85
N ARG A 7 7.84 -4.17 -1.64
CA ARG A 7 7.16 -3.77 -0.40
C ARG A 7 7.00 -2.26 -0.29
N ILE A 8 8.00 -1.50 -0.74
CA ILE A 8 7.96 -0.04 -0.77
C ILE A 8 6.97 0.43 -1.85
N ILE A 9 6.95 -0.22 -3.01
CA ILE A 9 6.01 0.10 -4.09
C ILE A 9 4.57 -0.14 -3.63
N ILE A 10 4.28 -1.30 -3.02
CA ILE A 10 2.97 -1.62 -2.45
C ILE A 10 2.59 -0.59 -1.38
N ALA A 11 3.48 -0.31 -0.43
CA ALA A 11 3.21 0.66 0.62
C ALA A 11 2.89 2.06 0.05
N PHE A 12 3.61 2.51 -0.96
CA PHE A 12 3.37 3.80 -1.59
C PHE A 12 2.04 3.85 -2.35
N LEU A 13 1.77 2.84 -3.19
CA LEU A 13 0.54 2.80 -3.98
C LEU A 13 -0.69 2.72 -3.08
N PHE A 14 -0.72 1.78 -2.13
CA PHE A 14 -1.82 1.66 -1.17
C PHE A 14 -1.93 2.88 -0.26
N GLY A 15 -0.80 3.47 0.14
CA GLY A 15 -0.79 4.68 0.95
C GLY A 15 -1.42 5.86 0.21
N LEU A 16 -1.03 6.11 -1.04
CA LEU A 16 -1.56 7.21 -1.84
C LEU A 16 -3.06 7.05 -2.12
N TYR A 17 -3.48 5.88 -2.61
CA TYR A 17 -4.90 5.61 -2.85
C TYR A 17 -5.71 5.57 -1.55
N GLY A 18 -5.16 5.03 -0.48
CA GLY A 18 -5.77 5.02 0.85
C GLY A 18 -6.06 6.42 1.35
N VAL A 19 -5.09 7.33 1.27
CA VAL A 19 -5.26 8.74 1.65
C VAL A 19 -6.37 9.40 0.83
N VAL A 20 -6.37 9.20 -0.50
CA VAL A 20 -7.42 9.74 -1.38
C VAL A 20 -8.80 9.25 -0.93
N LEU A 21 -8.96 7.93 -0.68
CA LEU A 21 -10.25 7.39 -0.26
C LEU A 21 -10.68 7.83 1.15
N VAL A 22 -9.74 8.01 2.07
CA VAL A 22 -10.07 8.58 3.39
C VAL A 22 -10.57 10.02 3.25
N VAL A 23 -9.91 10.85 2.43
CA VAL A 23 -10.35 12.24 2.18
C VAL A 23 -11.74 12.26 1.54
N VAL A 24 -11.95 11.44 0.50
CA VAL A 24 -13.27 11.30 -0.15
C VAL A 24 -14.32 10.80 0.83
N GLY A 25 -13.98 9.80 1.64
CA GLY A 25 -14.83 9.25 2.69
C GLY A 25 -15.25 10.30 3.71
N LEU A 26 -14.31 11.12 4.20
CA LEU A 26 -14.57 12.10 5.26
C LEU A 26 -15.35 13.33 4.79
N GLY A 27 -15.11 13.79 3.55
CA GLY A 27 -15.62 15.10 3.10
C GLY A 27 -16.46 15.11 1.83
N PHE A 28 -16.51 14.01 1.08
CA PHE A 28 -17.09 13.98 -0.27
C PHE A 28 -18.06 12.82 -0.51
N THR A 29 -18.44 12.09 0.55
CA THR A 29 -19.43 11.01 0.44
C THR A 29 -20.83 11.60 0.41
N THR A 30 -21.61 11.26 -0.62
CA THR A 30 -23.00 11.74 -0.78
C THR A 30 -24.02 10.74 -0.23
N ASP A 31 -25.25 11.20 0.00
CA ASP A 31 -26.37 10.33 0.40
C ASP A 31 -26.69 9.25 -0.64
N GLU A 32 -26.44 9.53 -1.92
CA GLU A 32 -26.61 8.56 -3.00
C GLU A 32 -25.57 7.45 -2.92
N ASP A 33 -24.32 7.80 -2.61
CA ASP A 33 -23.23 6.83 -2.40
C ASP A 33 -23.52 5.93 -1.19
N LEU A 34 -23.99 6.53 -0.09
CA LEU A 34 -24.40 5.79 1.10
C LEU A 34 -25.56 4.83 0.79
N LYS A 35 -26.57 5.27 0.04
CA LYS A 35 -27.70 4.41 -0.35
C LYS A 35 -27.27 3.20 -1.17
N LYS A 36 -26.28 3.34 -2.05
CA LYS A 36 -25.72 2.24 -2.85
C LYS A 36 -25.00 1.20 -1.99
N ALA A 37 -24.54 1.59 -0.80
CA ALA A 37 -23.79 0.77 0.14
C ALA A 37 -24.53 0.55 1.48
N GLU A 38 -25.87 0.56 1.47
CA GLU A 38 -26.71 0.30 2.67
C GLU A 38 -26.37 1.20 3.87
N GLY A 39 -26.03 2.46 3.61
CA GLY A 39 -25.64 3.43 4.63
C GLY A 39 -24.17 3.36 5.05
N VAL A 40 -23.37 2.48 4.46
CA VAL A 40 -21.95 2.31 4.78
C VAL A 40 -21.10 3.24 3.90
N ASN A 41 -20.20 3.98 4.53
CA ASN A 41 -19.20 4.77 3.80
C ASN A 41 -18.06 3.87 3.30
N ILE A 42 -18.24 3.27 2.12
CA ILE A 42 -17.29 2.30 1.56
C ILE A 42 -15.92 2.92 1.27
N ASN A 43 -15.89 4.18 0.84
CA ASN A 43 -14.65 4.90 0.56
C ASN A 43 -13.81 5.04 1.84
N LEU A 44 -14.44 5.43 2.96
CA LEU A 44 -13.74 5.58 4.23
C LEU A 44 -13.17 4.25 4.74
N TRP A 45 -14.00 3.20 4.76
CA TRP A 45 -13.57 1.88 5.25
C TRP A 45 -12.47 1.27 4.38
N ALA A 46 -12.61 1.33 3.05
CA ALA A 46 -11.58 0.88 2.13
C ALA A 46 -10.30 1.70 2.29
N GLY A 47 -10.41 3.03 2.39
CA GLY A 47 -9.28 3.93 2.63
C GLY A 47 -8.51 3.59 3.90
N ILE A 48 -9.21 3.36 5.01
CA ILE A 48 -8.61 2.96 6.29
C ILE A 48 -7.89 1.61 6.15
N ALA A 49 -8.54 0.61 5.55
CA ALA A 49 -7.93 -0.71 5.35
C ALA A 49 -6.64 -0.61 4.51
N MET A 50 -6.65 0.19 3.45
CA MET A 50 -5.47 0.45 2.62
C MET A 50 -4.37 1.18 3.38
N ALA A 51 -4.71 2.16 4.21
CA ALA A 51 -3.74 2.87 5.05
C ALA A 51 -3.07 1.95 6.07
N VAL A 52 -3.83 1.05 6.71
CA VAL A 52 -3.30 0.02 7.61
C VAL A 52 -2.35 -0.91 6.86
N LEU A 53 -2.75 -1.40 5.68
CA LEU A 53 -1.91 -2.27 4.86
C LEU A 53 -0.60 -1.57 4.45
N ALA A 54 -0.68 -0.32 4.02
CA ALA A 54 0.49 0.49 3.68
C ALA A 54 1.45 0.63 4.86
N ALA A 55 0.93 0.92 6.06
CA ALA A 55 1.73 1.02 7.28
C ALA A 55 2.43 -0.30 7.63
N LEU A 56 1.73 -1.44 7.50
CA LEU A 56 2.29 -2.78 7.72
C LEU A 56 3.43 -3.08 6.74
N PHE A 57 3.24 -2.80 5.44
CA PHE A 57 4.26 -3.03 4.43
C PHE A 57 5.47 -2.10 4.60
N ALA A 58 5.24 -0.83 4.94
CA ALA A 58 6.31 0.12 5.24
C ALA A 58 7.12 -0.33 6.45
N ALA A 59 6.44 -0.71 7.55
CA ALA A 59 7.09 -1.23 8.74
C ALA A 59 7.91 -2.49 8.42
N TRP A 60 7.37 -3.43 7.65
CA TRP A 60 8.09 -4.64 7.27
C TRP A 60 9.30 -4.36 6.37
N ALA A 61 9.19 -3.42 5.43
CA ALA A 61 10.30 -3.01 4.57
C ALA A 61 11.46 -2.43 5.39
N VAL A 62 11.15 -1.62 6.42
CA VAL A 62 12.13 -1.04 7.34
C VAL A 62 12.74 -2.10 8.26
N LEU A 63 11.90 -2.98 8.83
CA LEU A 63 12.35 -4.00 9.79
C LEU A 63 13.16 -5.13 9.14
N ARG A 64 12.92 -5.44 7.86
CA ARG A 64 13.61 -6.54 7.15
C ARG A 64 14.20 -6.07 5.81
N PRO A 65 15.33 -5.37 5.79
CA PRO A 65 15.99 -4.98 4.55
C PRO A 65 16.44 -6.20 3.74
N GLN A 66 16.25 -6.16 2.41
CA GLN A 66 16.72 -7.22 1.50
C GLN A 66 18.06 -6.81 0.88
N PHE A 67 19.07 -7.65 1.07
CA PHE A 67 20.36 -7.55 0.39
C PHE A 67 20.32 -8.47 -0.84
N VAL A 68 20.97 -8.05 -1.93
CA VAL A 68 21.13 -8.88 -3.14
C VAL A 68 22.57 -9.33 -3.06
N ASP A 69 22.79 -10.63 -3.00
CA ASP A 69 24.12 -11.21 -3.12
C ASP A 69 24.55 -11.10 -4.57
N THR A 70 25.50 -10.21 -4.83
CA THR A 70 26.11 -10.02 -6.15
C THR A 70 27.17 -11.09 -6.45
N ASP A 71 27.44 -12.00 -5.53
CA ASP A 71 28.56 -12.96 -5.55
C ASP A 71 28.22 -14.32 -6.19
N LYS A 72 27.32 -14.35 -7.17
CA LYS A 72 27.17 -15.51 -8.05
C LYS A 72 27.95 -15.24 -9.34
N GLN A 73 29.26 -15.47 -9.29
CA GLN A 73 30.07 -15.60 -10.51
C GLN A 73 29.52 -16.78 -11.34
N PRO A 74 29.30 -16.66 -12.66
CA PRO A 74 28.88 -17.78 -13.49
C PRO A 74 29.92 -18.89 -13.43
N LEU A 75 29.47 -20.10 -13.15
CA LEU A 75 30.27 -21.31 -12.98
C LEU A 75 30.76 -21.86 -14.33
N GLU A 76 30.62 -21.10 -15.42
CA GLU A 76 30.73 -21.58 -16.80
C GLU A 76 32.11 -21.36 -17.44
N GLU A 77 33.12 -20.96 -16.67
CA GLU A 77 34.52 -20.96 -17.13
C GLU A 77 35.35 -22.13 -16.52
N LEU A 78 34.83 -23.37 -16.61
CA LEU A 78 35.60 -24.61 -16.37
C LEU A 78 35.41 -25.62 -17.51
#